data_AF-A0A2V7LEN2-F1
#
_entry.id   AF-A0A2V7LEN2-F1
#
_cell.length_a   1.000
_cell.length_b   1.000
_cell.length_c   1.000
_cell.angle_alpha   90.00
_cell.angle_beta   90.00
_cell.angle_gamma   90.00
#
_symmetry.space_group_name_H-M   'P 1'
#
loop_
_entity.id
_entity.type
_entity.pdbx_description
1 polymer ?
#
loop_
_entity_poly.entity_id
_entity_poly.type
_entity_poly.pdbx_seq_one_letter_code
_entity_poly.pdbx_strand_id
1 'polypeptide(L)'
;MKYRVLTCLLATVLVWPIVGAQRAAPLHVVPVALSPRDSAVHALNRLAYGPRPGEADRVAAEGVMHWIDRQLVPRKMDDGALARREHDFRILEYDRGDLAGMYAEVQRERRERKQTANQASDTTVTPREQTARRLAGQFQELAVVRAALSERQLYEVMVDFWTNHFNVYFAKGADRFLTPDYIEHTIRPKAMGKFEDLLIATAESPAMLFYLDNWESVAPGSVPPAAMRVRARPLLGRRPAVFSLPPRDPAEQDSMRQRALQRMPQGINENYARELLELHTLGVDGGYTSGSTEAMARTRESAS
;
A
#
# COMPACT_ATOMS: atom_id res chain seq x y z
N MET A 1 -23.67 -88.23 51.64
CA MET A 1 -23.86 -88.83 50.29
C MET A 1 -23.06 -87.96 49.30
N LYS A 2 -21.84 -88.36 48.89
CA LYS A 2 -21.47 -88.88 47.54
C LYS A 2 -22.20 -88.09 46.43
N TYR A 3 -21.55 -87.35 45.52
CA TYR A 3 -20.69 -87.83 44.42
C TYR A 3 -19.63 -86.80 43.95
N ARG A 4 -18.53 -87.34 43.38
CA ARG A 4 -17.41 -86.69 42.64
C ARG A 4 -17.77 -86.48 41.17
N VAL A 5 -17.24 -85.43 40.50
CA VAL A 5 -16.76 -85.34 39.08
C VAL A 5 -16.00 -83.99 38.97
N LEU A 6 -14.68 -83.82 38.78
CA LEU A 6 -13.67 -84.19 37.76
C LEU A 6 -13.73 -83.40 36.42
N THR A 7 -12.74 -82.51 36.23
CA THR A 7 -12.08 -82.01 34.98
C THR A 7 -12.90 -81.55 33.77
N CYS A 8 -12.60 -80.33 33.28
CA CYS A 8 -11.72 -80.10 32.12
C CYS A 8 -11.63 -78.60 31.79
N LEU A 9 -10.40 -78.06 31.80
CA LEU A 9 -10.06 -76.73 31.29
C LEU A 9 -10.04 -76.78 29.76
N LEU A 10 -10.99 -76.09 29.11
CA LEU A 10 -10.98 -75.83 27.67
C LEU A 10 -10.45 -74.42 27.43
N ALA A 11 -9.23 -74.33 26.89
CA ALA A 11 -8.65 -73.10 26.38
C ALA A 11 -9.33 -72.75 25.04
N THR A 12 -10.16 -71.72 25.03
CA THR A 12 -10.69 -71.13 23.79
C THR A 12 -9.68 -70.15 23.22
N VAL A 13 -9.08 -70.51 22.10
CA VAL A 13 -8.33 -69.60 21.21
C VAL A 13 -9.34 -68.63 20.59
N LEU A 14 -9.23 -67.35 20.92
CA LEU A 14 -9.97 -66.27 20.27
C LEU A 14 -9.36 -66.04 18.87
N VAL A 15 -9.99 -66.56 17.84
CA VAL A 15 -9.72 -66.18 16.45
C VAL A 15 -10.39 -64.83 16.21
N TRP A 16 -9.58 -63.77 16.14
CA TRP A 16 -10.03 -62.46 15.69
C TRP A 16 -10.38 -62.57 14.20
N PRO A 17 -11.61 -62.26 13.75
CA PRO A 17 -11.86 -62.17 12.32
C PRO A 17 -11.08 -60.97 11.80
N ILE A 18 -10.18 -61.22 10.84
CA ILE A 18 -9.65 -60.17 9.98
C ILE A 18 -10.85 -59.69 9.16
N VAL A 19 -11.50 -58.63 9.65
CA VAL A 19 -12.47 -57.86 8.86
C VAL A 19 -11.64 -57.25 7.74
N GLY A 20 -11.70 -57.86 6.56
CA GLY A 20 -11.14 -57.29 5.35
C GLY A 20 -11.70 -55.89 5.19
N ALA A 21 -10.81 -54.89 5.15
CA ALA A 21 -11.18 -53.53 4.79
C ALA A 21 -11.81 -53.59 3.40
N GLN A 22 -13.14 -53.60 3.33
CA GLN A 22 -13.85 -53.28 2.12
C GLN A 22 -13.37 -51.88 1.77
N ARG A 23 -12.62 -51.73 0.68
CA ARG A 23 -12.36 -50.43 0.07
C ARG A 23 -13.73 -49.80 -0.13
N ALA A 24 -14.06 -48.81 0.71
CA ALA A 24 -15.20 -47.95 0.47
C ALA A 24 -15.06 -47.46 -0.98
N ALA A 25 -16.07 -47.74 -1.81
CA ALA A 25 -16.11 -47.21 -3.16
C ALA A 25 -15.85 -45.69 -3.08
N PRO A 26 -15.05 -45.11 -3.97
CA PRO A 26 -14.84 -43.66 -3.96
C PRO A 26 -16.23 -43.01 -3.98
N LEU A 27 -16.50 -42.17 -2.98
CA LEU A 27 -17.71 -41.36 -2.95
C LEU A 27 -17.77 -40.64 -4.28
N HIS A 28 -18.75 -41.00 -5.13
CA HIS A 28 -19.09 -40.20 -6.29
C HIS A 28 -19.68 -38.90 -5.73
N VAL A 29 -18.82 -37.91 -5.54
CA VAL A 29 -19.26 -36.54 -5.35
C VAL A 29 -19.83 -36.13 -6.70
N VAL A 30 -21.16 -36.23 -6.83
CA VAL A 30 -21.85 -35.61 -7.96
C VAL A 30 -21.59 -34.11 -7.81
N PRO A 31 -20.88 -33.45 -8.75
CA PRO A 31 -20.72 -32.01 -8.68
C PRO A 31 -22.12 -31.42 -8.77
N VAL A 32 -22.62 -30.89 -7.66
CA VAL A 32 -23.88 -30.16 -7.65
C VAL A 32 -23.65 -28.95 -8.54
N ALA A 33 -24.27 -28.95 -9.72
CA ALA A 33 -24.27 -27.79 -10.59
C ALA A 33 -24.92 -26.64 -9.80
N LEU A 34 -24.16 -25.57 -9.56
CA LEU A 34 -24.64 -24.40 -8.84
C LEU A 34 -25.85 -23.83 -9.59
N SER A 35 -26.87 -23.37 -8.86
CA SER A 35 -27.94 -22.62 -9.50
C SER A 35 -27.38 -21.33 -10.13
N PRO A 36 -28.08 -20.70 -11.09
CA PRO A 36 -27.65 -19.42 -11.65
C PRO A 36 -27.42 -18.36 -10.58
N ARG A 37 -28.27 -18.34 -9.54
CA ARG A 37 -28.15 -17.45 -8.41
C ARG A 37 -26.95 -17.77 -7.52
N ASP A 38 -26.69 -19.04 -7.23
CA ASP A 38 -25.51 -19.44 -6.45
C ASP A 38 -24.22 -19.12 -7.20
N SER A 39 -24.22 -19.31 -8.52
CA SER A 39 -23.10 -18.95 -9.40
C SER A 39 -22.87 -17.43 -9.40
N ALA A 40 -23.94 -16.63 -9.43
CA ALA A 40 -23.85 -15.18 -9.33
C ALA A 40 -23.29 -14.72 -7.97
N VAL A 41 -23.78 -15.28 -6.86
CA VAL A 41 -23.25 -15.00 -5.51
C VAL A 41 -21.77 -15.39 -5.44
N HIS A 42 -21.39 -16.55 -5.99
CA HIS A 42 -20.01 -16.99 -6.01
C HIS A 42 -19.12 -16.00 -6.78
N ALA A 43 -19.52 -15.59 -7.97
CA ALA A 43 -18.77 -14.62 -8.78
C ALA A 43 -18.64 -13.27 -8.06
N LEU A 44 -19.73 -12.74 -7.50
CA LEU A 44 -19.72 -11.46 -6.76
C LEU A 44 -18.83 -11.51 -5.51
N ASN A 45 -18.73 -12.64 -4.82
CA ASN A 45 -17.83 -12.77 -3.67
C ASN A 45 -16.35 -12.95 -4.06
N ARG A 46 -16.06 -13.33 -5.31
CA ARG A 46 -14.69 -13.60 -5.78
C ARG A 46 -14.12 -12.49 -6.63
N LEU A 47 -14.96 -11.74 -7.32
CA LEU A 47 -14.58 -10.73 -8.31
C LEU A 47 -15.10 -9.33 -7.95
N ALA A 48 -15.78 -9.18 -6.81
CA ALA A 48 -16.34 -7.93 -6.32
C ALA A 48 -16.28 -7.88 -4.78
N TYR A 49 -16.79 -6.80 -4.17
CA TYR A 49 -16.89 -6.67 -2.70
C TYR A 49 -18.07 -7.46 -2.09
N GLY A 50 -18.66 -8.38 -2.86
CA GLY A 50 -19.86 -9.12 -2.50
C GLY A 50 -21.15 -8.51 -3.08
N PRO A 51 -22.27 -9.25 -2.98
CA PRO A 51 -23.54 -8.86 -3.61
C PRO A 51 -24.25 -7.72 -2.85
N ARG A 52 -24.62 -6.65 -3.56
CA ARG A 52 -25.58 -5.65 -3.10
C ARG A 52 -27.01 -6.23 -3.09
N PRO A 53 -27.96 -5.62 -2.35
CA PRO A 53 -29.35 -6.05 -2.37
C PRO A 53 -29.91 -6.20 -3.80
N GLY A 54 -30.39 -7.41 -4.13
CA GLY A 54 -30.92 -7.75 -5.47
C GLY A 54 -29.89 -7.91 -6.57
N GLU A 55 -28.59 -7.75 -6.31
CA GLU A 55 -27.54 -7.87 -7.34
C GLU A 55 -27.33 -9.30 -7.82
N ALA A 56 -27.33 -10.28 -6.90
CA ALA A 56 -27.20 -11.68 -7.28
C ALA A 56 -28.32 -12.14 -8.24
N ASP A 57 -29.55 -11.67 -8.03
CA ASP A 57 -30.68 -11.99 -8.90
C ASP A 57 -30.56 -11.30 -10.26
N ARG A 58 -30.08 -10.05 -10.31
CA ARG A 58 -29.79 -9.33 -11.55
C ARG A 58 -28.69 -10.02 -12.38
N VAL A 59 -27.59 -10.39 -11.74
CA VAL A 59 -26.47 -11.09 -12.40
C VAL A 59 -26.90 -12.49 -12.87
N ALA A 60 -27.71 -13.20 -12.08
CA ALA A 60 -28.27 -14.48 -12.50
C ALA A 60 -29.18 -14.35 -13.73
N ALA A 61 -29.95 -13.25 -13.82
CA ALA A 61 -30.83 -12.97 -14.96
C ALA A 61 -30.06 -12.52 -16.21
N GLU A 62 -28.98 -11.73 -16.09
CA GLU A 62 -28.14 -11.34 -17.24
C GLU A 62 -27.21 -12.48 -17.70
N GLY A 63 -26.89 -13.39 -16.80
CA GLY A 63 -25.93 -14.48 -17.00
C GLY A 63 -24.55 -14.11 -16.44
N VAL A 64 -24.03 -14.98 -15.55
CA VAL A 64 -22.77 -14.74 -14.83
C VAL A 64 -21.59 -14.46 -15.76
N MET A 65 -21.45 -15.22 -16.85
CA MET A 65 -20.34 -15.02 -17.81
C MET A 65 -20.44 -13.67 -18.53
N HIS A 66 -21.66 -13.24 -18.88
CA HIS A 66 -21.87 -11.94 -19.50
C HIS A 66 -21.49 -10.80 -18.54
N TRP A 67 -21.84 -10.94 -17.26
CA TRP A 67 -21.41 -10.00 -16.22
C TRP A 67 -19.88 -9.96 -16.08
N ILE A 68 -19.20 -11.11 -16.04
CA ILE A 68 -17.73 -11.19 -15.96
C ILE A 68 -17.08 -10.49 -17.17
N ASP A 69 -17.54 -10.76 -18.38
CA ASP A 69 -16.98 -10.16 -19.60
C ASP A 69 -17.06 -8.63 -19.58
N ARG A 70 -18.13 -8.06 -19.03
CA ARG A 70 -18.27 -6.61 -18.84
C ARG A 70 -17.26 -6.08 -17.83
N GLN A 71 -17.08 -6.76 -16.69
CA GLN A 71 -16.12 -6.37 -15.64
C GLN A 71 -14.66 -6.31 -16.15
N LEU A 72 -14.30 -7.13 -17.15
CA LEU A 72 -12.99 -7.12 -17.79
C LEU A 72 -12.75 -5.89 -18.68
N VAL A 73 -13.79 -5.14 -19.04
CA VAL A 73 -13.70 -3.93 -19.87
C VAL A 73 -14.39 -2.74 -19.19
N PRO A 74 -13.89 -2.30 -18.01
CA PRO A 74 -14.60 -1.36 -17.15
C PRO A 74 -14.86 0.00 -17.81
N ARG A 75 -14.01 0.42 -18.76
CA ARG A 75 -14.18 1.67 -19.52
C ARG A 75 -15.47 1.74 -20.34
N LYS A 76 -16.07 0.59 -20.68
CA LYS A 76 -17.34 0.53 -21.42
C LYS A 76 -18.57 0.53 -20.51
N MET A 77 -18.37 0.44 -19.20
CA MET A 77 -19.46 0.39 -18.22
C MET A 77 -19.84 1.80 -17.78
N ASP A 78 -21.14 2.07 -17.72
CA ASP A 78 -21.66 3.27 -17.08
C ASP A 78 -21.41 3.19 -15.56
N ASP A 79 -20.88 4.28 -15.02
CA ASP A 79 -20.63 4.44 -13.59
C ASP A 79 -21.11 5.83 -13.11
N GLY A 80 -22.13 6.36 -13.77
CA GLY A 80 -22.62 7.72 -13.53
C GLY A 80 -23.16 7.94 -12.11
N ALA A 81 -23.63 6.89 -11.43
CA ALA A 81 -24.05 6.96 -10.03
C ALA A 81 -22.86 7.25 -9.10
N LEU A 82 -21.75 6.54 -9.27
CA LEU A 82 -20.50 6.83 -8.57
C LEU A 82 -19.99 8.22 -8.92
N ALA A 83 -19.93 8.57 -10.21
CA ALA A 83 -19.40 9.86 -10.66
C ALA A 83 -20.13 11.06 -10.03
N ARG A 84 -21.46 10.97 -9.84
CA ARG A 84 -22.23 12.00 -9.12
C ARG A 84 -21.84 12.09 -7.65
N ARG A 85 -21.58 10.97 -6.99
CA ARG A 85 -21.17 10.94 -5.58
C ARG A 85 -19.72 11.42 -5.40
N GLU A 86 -18.83 11.12 -6.34
CA GLU A 86 -17.43 11.59 -6.32
C GLU A 86 -17.32 13.12 -6.35
N HIS A 87 -18.28 13.83 -6.92
CA HIS A 87 -18.32 15.30 -6.91
C HIS A 87 -18.36 15.91 -5.48
N ASP A 88 -18.79 15.16 -4.47
CA ASP A 88 -18.78 15.63 -3.08
C ASP A 88 -17.37 15.54 -2.44
N PHE A 89 -16.44 14.85 -3.08
CA PHE A 89 -15.10 14.55 -2.57
C PHE A 89 -14.09 15.57 -3.06
N ARG A 90 -14.06 16.72 -2.37
CA ARG A 90 -13.13 17.81 -2.66
C ARG A 90 -11.67 17.40 -2.74
N ILE A 91 -11.24 16.34 -2.06
CA ILE A 91 -9.86 15.82 -2.18
C ILE A 91 -9.44 15.55 -3.64
N LEU A 92 -10.39 15.18 -4.51
CA LEU A 92 -10.13 14.95 -5.94
C LEU A 92 -9.86 16.23 -6.74
N GLU A 93 -10.17 17.40 -6.17
CA GLU A 93 -9.91 18.71 -6.77
C GLU A 93 -8.49 19.21 -6.51
N TYR A 94 -7.74 18.57 -5.59
CA TYR A 94 -6.42 19.01 -5.18
C TYR A 94 -5.34 18.20 -5.88
N ASP A 95 -4.38 18.88 -6.48
CA ASP A 95 -3.17 18.23 -6.92
C ASP A 95 -2.16 18.04 -5.76
N ARG A 96 -1.10 17.27 -6.02
CA ARG A 96 -0.02 17.04 -5.05
C ARG A 96 0.65 18.32 -4.54
N GLY A 97 0.74 19.36 -5.37
CA GLY A 97 1.31 20.65 -5.04
C GLY A 97 0.41 21.45 -4.10
N ASP A 98 -0.91 21.45 -4.35
CA ASP A 98 -1.90 22.07 -3.47
C ASP A 98 -1.86 21.45 -2.08
N LEU A 99 -1.86 20.11 -2.01
CA LEU A 99 -1.79 19.37 -0.75
C LEU A 99 -0.45 19.58 -0.03
N ALA A 100 0.67 19.60 -0.77
CA ALA A 100 1.99 19.89 -0.22
C ALA A 100 2.06 21.31 0.36
N GLY A 101 1.51 22.30 -0.35
CA GLY A 101 1.40 23.68 0.09
C GLY A 101 0.61 23.78 1.39
N MET A 102 -0.60 23.21 1.42
CA MET A 102 -1.45 23.18 2.61
C MET A 102 -0.72 22.55 3.81
N TYR A 103 -0.03 21.43 3.60
CA TYR A 103 0.71 20.77 4.66
C TYR A 103 1.88 21.61 5.18
N ALA A 104 2.65 22.23 4.28
CA ALA A 104 3.76 23.11 4.65
C ALA A 104 3.30 24.29 5.51
N GLU A 105 2.14 24.87 5.18
CA GLU A 105 1.53 25.94 5.96
C GLU A 105 1.07 25.48 7.35
N VAL A 106 0.42 24.31 7.44
CA VAL A 106 0.04 23.72 8.73
C VAL A 106 1.27 23.49 9.62
N GLN A 107 2.38 23.03 9.04
CA GLN A 107 3.63 22.85 9.79
C GLN A 107 4.25 24.17 10.22
N ARG A 108 4.21 25.21 9.37
CA ARG A 108 4.68 26.56 9.71
C ARG A 108 3.92 27.12 10.91
N GLU A 109 2.59 27.10 10.84
CA GLU A 109 1.70 27.56 11.92
C GLU A 109 1.96 26.80 13.24
N ARG A 110 2.12 25.48 13.18
CA ARG A 110 2.45 24.65 14.36
C ARG A 110 3.80 25.03 14.96
N ARG A 111 4.80 25.35 14.14
CA ARG A 111 6.13 25.78 14.62
C ARG A 111 6.07 27.15 15.28
N GLU A 112 5.38 28.10 14.67
CA GLU A 112 5.18 29.44 15.22
C GLU A 112 4.46 29.37 16.58
N ARG A 113 3.37 28.59 16.68
CA ARG A 113 2.66 28.37 17.95
C ARG A 113 3.54 27.76 19.03
N LYS A 114 4.34 26.75 18.69
CA LYS A 114 5.28 26.13 19.65
C LYS A 114 6.37 27.08 20.14
N GLN A 115 6.71 28.10 19.35
CA GLN A 115 7.67 29.13 19.75
C GLN A 115 7.04 30.20 20.64
N THR A 116 5.77 30.54 20.39
CA THR A 116 5.04 31.55 21.19
C THR A 116 4.45 30.99 22.48
N ALA A 117 4.02 29.72 22.49
CA ALA A 117 3.51 29.04 23.66
C ALA A 117 4.69 28.37 24.41
N ASN A 118 5.09 28.96 25.53
CA ASN A 118 6.09 28.40 26.44
C ASN A 118 5.62 27.02 26.95
N GLN A 119 6.03 25.94 26.28
CA GLN A 119 5.91 24.51 26.65
C GLN A 119 4.53 23.96 27.09
N ALA A 120 3.48 24.76 27.24
CA ALA A 120 2.13 24.29 27.48
C ALA A 120 1.57 23.66 26.21
N SER A 121 0.96 22.47 26.36
CA SER A 121 0.31 21.74 25.27
C SER A 121 -0.93 22.50 24.77
N ASP A 122 -0.73 23.46 23.87
CA ASP A 122 -1.83 24.08 23.12
C ASP A 122 -2.42 23.04 22.17
N THR A 123 -3.61 22.54 22.50
CA THR A 123 -4.36 21.54 21.73
C THR A 123 -5.28 22.19 20.69
N THR A 124 -5.24 23.52 20.54
CA THR A 124 -6.10 24.25 19.62
C THR A 124 -5.78 23.91 18.17
N VAL A 125 -6.77 23.39 17.44
CA VAL A 125 -6.66 23.03 16.03
C VAL A 125 -7.05 24.25 15.18
N THR A 126 -6.19 24.69 14.26
CA THR A 126 -6.54 25.80 13.35
C THR A 126 -7.54 25.39 12.29
N PRO A 127 -8.31 26.34 11.72
CA PRO A 127 -9.20 26.05 10.60
C PRO A 127 -8.49 25.35 9.44
N ARG A 128 -7.26 25.76 9.10
CA ARG A 128 -6.45 25.10 8.06
C ARG A 128 -6.09 23.66 8.43
N GLU A 129 -5.67 23.43 9.67
CA GLU A 129 -5.38 22.08 10.15
C GLU A 129 -6.65 21.19 10.14
N GLN A 130 -7.80 21.76 10.49
CA GLN A 130 -9.08 21.07 10.42
C GLN A 130 -9.46 20.72 8.97
N THR A 131 -9.22 21.62 8.01
CA THR A 131 -9.42 21.35 6.57
C THR A 131 -8.51 20.23 6.10
N ALA A 132 -7.21 20.26 6.42
CA ALA A 132 -6.27 19.20 6.04
C ALA A 132 -6.69 17.83 6.60
N ARG A 133 -7.14 17.77 7.86
CA ARG A 133 -7.68 16.55 8.48
C ARG A 133 -8.94 16.06 7.76
N ARG A 134 -9.84 16.97 7.38
CA ARG A 134 -11.08 16.62 6.66
C ARG A 134 -10.78 16.04 5.28
N LEU A 135 -9.87 16.67 4.52
CA LEU A 135 -9.44 16.18 3.21
C LEU A 135 -8.79 14.80 3.30
N ALA A 136 -7.94 14.56 4.30
CA ALA A 136 -7.38 13.25 4.56
C ALA A 136 -8.46 12.20 4.86
N GLY A 137 -9.49 12.56 5.64
CA GLY A 137 -10.63 11.67 5.93
C GLY A 137 -11.49 11.37 4.69
N GLN A 138 -11.70 12.36 3.83
CA GLN A 138 -12.44 12.18 2.57
C GLN A 138 -11.80 11.12 1.67
N PHE A 139 -10.46 11.06 1.64
CA PHE A 139 -9.76 10.05 0.84
C PHE A 139 -10.08 8.61 1.27
N GLN A 140 -10.17 8.38 2.59
CA GLN A 140 -10.55 7.07 3.13
C GLN A 140 -12.02 6.75 2.87
N GLU A 141 -12.91 7.74 3.03
CA GLU A 141 -14.34 7.59 2.73
C GLU A 141 -14.57 7.28 1.24
N LEU A 142 -13.78 7.87 0.34
CA LEU A 142 -13.89 7.66 -1.10
C LEU A 142 -13.67 6.19 -1.49
N ALA A 143 -12.72 5.49 -0.84
CA ALA A 143 -12.50 4.06 -1.07
C ALA A 143 -13.75 3.23 -0.76
N VAL A 144 -14.42 3.52 0.35
CA VAL A 144 -15.67 2.85 0.75
C VAL A 144 -16.80 3.18 -0.22
N VAL A 145 -16.92 4.44 -0.63
CA VAL A 145 -17.93 4.88 -1.59
C VAL A 145 -17.77 4.18 -2.94
N ARG A 146 -16.54 4.07 -3.44
CA ARG A 146 -16.24 3.35 -4.69
C ARG A 146 -16.59 1.88 -4.59
N ALA A 147 -16.17 1.22 -3.51
CA ALA A 147 -16.51 -0.19 -3.27
C ALA A 147 -18.03 -0.43 -3.24
N ALA A 148 -18.78 0.48 -2.62
CA ALA A 148 -20.23 0.34 -2.45
C ALA A 148 -21.05 0.71 -3.70
N LEU A 149 -20.61 1.73 -4.45
CA LEU A 149 -21.42 2.34 -5.51
C LEU A 149 -20.95 2.04 -6.93
N SER A 150 -19.67 1.72 -7.14
CA SER A 150 -19.16 1.48 -8.50
C SER A 150 -19.87 0.29 -9.12
N GLU A 151 -20.29 0.41 -10.38
CA GLU A 151 -20.70 -0.76 -11.16
C GLU A 151 -19.48 -1.57 -11.64
N ARG A 152 -18.29 -0.94 -11.68
CA ARG A 152 -17.00 -1.52 -12.11
C ARG A 152 -16.32 -2.23 -10.93
N GLN A 153 -17.02 -3.18 -10.31
CA GLN A 153 -16.59 -3.84 -9.09
C GLN A 153 -15.21 -4.51 -9.19
N LEU A 154 -14.94 -5.25 -10.27
CA LEU A 154 -13.64 -5.90 -10.45
C LEU A 154 -12.50 -4.88 -10.55
N TYR A 155 -12.76 -3.75 -11.21
CA TYR A 155 -11.78 -2.67 -11.33
C TYR A 155 -11.41 -2.11 -9.95
N GLU A 156 -12.39 -1.82 -9.09
CA GLU A 156 -12.11 -1.31 -7.74
C GLU A 156 -11.39 -2.34 -6.86
N VAL A 157 -11.76 -3.62 -6.95
CA VAL A 157 -11.02 -4.71 -6.29
C VAL A 157 -9.57 -4.77 -6.76
N MET A 158 -9.32 -4.65 -8.06
CA MET A 158 -7.95 -4.64 -8.60
C MET A 158 -7.17 -3.40 -8.16
N VAL A 159 -7.81 -2.23 -8.09
CA VAL A 159 -7.18 -1.02 -7.54
C VAL A 159 -6.76 -1.23 -6.09
N ASP A 160 -7.65 -1.78 -5.25
CA ASP A 160 -7.36 -2.08 -3.85
C ASP A 160 -6.24 -3.13 -3.71
N PHE A 161 -6.30 -4.20 -4.50
CA PHE A 161 -5.24 -5.21 -4.57
C PHE A 161 -3.87 -4.59 -4.86
N TRP A 162 -3.77 -3.77 -5.91
CA TRP A 162 -2.50 -3.14 -6.29
C TRP A 162 -2.05 -2.06 -5.31
N THR A 163 -2.99 -1.34 -4.69
CA THR A 163 -2.67 -0.35 -3.65
C THR A 163 -2.08 -1.04 -2.42
N ASN A 164 -2.59 -2.22 -2.05
CA ASN A 164 -2.03 -3.02 -0.97
C ASN A 164 -0.72 -3.71 -1.36
N HIS A 165 -0.58 -4.14 -2.63
CA HIS A 165 0.64 -4.78 -3.12
C HIS A 165 1.81 -3.79 -3.21
N PHE A 166 1.59 -2.62 -3.81
CA PHE A 166 2.56 -1.52 -3.90
C PHE A 166 2.29 -0.46 -2.82
N ASN A 167 2.27 -0.90 -1.56
CA ASN A 167 1.84 -0.06 -0.45
C ASN A 167 2.82 1.06 -0.11
N VAL A 168 2.28 2.25 0.14
CA VAL A 168 3.01 3.40 0.73
C VAL A 168 2.35 3.80 2.04
N TYR A 169 3.15 4.07 3.08
CA TYR A 169 2.58 4.40 4.38
C TYR A 169 2.12 5.86 4.45
N PHE A 170 0.81 6.07 4.37
CA PHE A 170 0.17 7.39 4.40
C PHE A 170 0.64 8.33 5.53
N ALA A 171 1.02 7.80 6.71
CA ALA A 171 1.45 8.64 7.83
C ALA A 171 2.96 8.98 7.83
N LYS A 172 3.74 8.49 6.85
CA LYS A 172 5.17 8.81 6.70
C LYS A 172 5.34 10.17 6.03
N GLY A 173 5.56 11.21 6.83
CA GLY A 173 6.07 12.51 6.34
C GLY A 173 5.26 13.09 5.17
N ALA A 174 5.87 13.11 3.98
CA ALA A 174 5.29 13.64 2.75
C ALA A 174 4.22 12.74 2.13
N ASP A 175 4.21 11.44 2.41
CA ASP A 175 3.24 10.50 1.84
C ASP A 175 1.79 10.89 2.17
N ARG A 176 1.57 11.61 3.27
CA ARG A 176 0.26 12.16 3.64
C ARG A 176 -0.40 12.99 2.54
N PHE A 177 0.40 13.65 1.68
CA PHE A 177 -0.12 14.41 0.54
C PHE A 177 0.24 13.81 -0.83
N LEU A 178 1.11 12.79 -0.88
CA LEU A 178 1.47 12.10 -2.12
C LEU A 178 0.56 10.89 -2.40
N THR A 179 0.04 10.23 -1.36
CA THR A 179 -0.80 9.03 -1.52
C THR A 179 -2.06 9.25 -2.37
N PRO A 180 -2.81 10.37 -2.25
CA PRO A 180 -3.96 10.61 -3.14
C PRO A 180 -3.56 10.62 -4.62
N ASP A 181 -2.52 11.38 -4.97
CA ASP A 181 -1.98 11.44 -6.34
C ASP A 181 -1.47 10.07 -6.81
N TYR A 182 -0.78 9.35 -5.93
CA TYR A 182 -0.28 8.00 -6.20
C TYR A 182 -1.40 7.03 -6.58
N ILE A 183 -2.50 7.01 -5.83
CA ILE A 183 -3.61 6.11 -6.14
C ILE A 183 -4.35 6.57 -7.40
N GLU A 184 -4.71 7.86 -7.51
CA GLU A 184 -5.51 8.37 -8.62
C GLU A 184 -4.77 8.38 -9.97
N HIS A 185 -3.49 8.71 -9.98
CA HIS A 185 -2.74 8.94 -11.23
C HIS A 185 -1.67 7.87 -11.52
N THR A 186 -1.25 7.08 -10.53
CA THR A 186 -0.29 5.99 -10.74
C THR A 186 -0.98 4.63 -10.83
N ILE A 187 -1.73 4.25 -9.80
CA ILE A 187 -2.34 2.90 -9.68
C ILE A 187 -3.58 2.78 -10.56
N ARG A 188 -4.60 3.63 -10.33
CA ARG A 188 -5.92 3.52 -10.96
C ARG A 188 -5.88 3.44 -12.49
N PRO A 189 -5.07 4.23 -13.22
CA PRO A 189 -5.03 4.17 -14.68
C PRO A 189 -4.49 2.84 -15.23
N LYS A 190 -3.74 2.08 -14.42
CA LYS A 190 -3.00 0.88 -14.81
C LYS A 190 -3.49 -0.40 -14.10
N ALA A 191 -4.50 -0.31 -13.24
CA ALA A 191 -4.97 -1.44 -12.43
C ALA A 191 -5.44 -2.67 -13.25
N MET A 192 -5.92 -2.45 -14.47
CA MET A 192 -6.33 -3.50 -15.42
C MET A 192 -5.36 -3.67 -16.61
N GLY A 193 -4.19 -3.03 -16.53
CA GLY A 193 -3.20 -2.98 -17.60
C GLY A 193 -2.13 -4.07 -17.48
N LYS A 194 -1.00 -3.85 -18.12
CA LYS A 194 0.17 -4.72 -17.97
C LYS A 194 0.83 -4.48 -16.62
N PHE A 195 1.25 -5.56 -15.97
CA PHE A 195 2.00 -5.50 -14.72
C PHE A 195 3.28 -4.66 -14.85
N GLU A 196 4.02 -4.81 -15.95
CA GLU A 196 5.25 -4.05 -16.23
C GLU A 196 4.99 -2.52 -16.21
N ASP A 197 3.95 -2.06 -16.91
CA ASP A 197 3.60 -0.63 -16.95
C ASP A 197 3.25 -0.10 -15.55
N LEU A 198 2.54 -0.92 -14.75
CA LEU A 198 2.21 -0.58 -13.37
C LEU A 198 3.45 -0.53 -12.48
N LEU A 199 4.31 -1.54 -12.57
CA LEU A 199 5.57 -1.64 -11.81
C LEU A 199 6.48 -0.43 -12.09
N ILE A 200 6.65 -0.05 -13.35
CA ILE A 200 7.46 1.12 -13.73
C ILE A 200 6.79 2.40 -13.21
N ALA A 201 5.47 2.53 -13.31
CA ALA A 201 4.80 3.72 -12.81
C ALA A 201 4.90 3.87 -11.28
N THR A 202 4.78 2.77 -10.53
CA THR A 202 4.95 2.80 -9.06
C THR A 202 6.39 3.12 -8.70
N ALA A 203 7.35 2.54 -9.41
CA ALA A 203 8.78 2.80 -9.29
C ALA A 203 9.14 4.29 -9.34
N GLU A 204 8.57 5.00 -10.31
CA GLU A 204 8.86 6.39 -10.63
C GLU A 204 8.02 7.38 -9.82
N SER A 205 7.01 6.89 -9.10
CA SER A 205 6.09 7.76 -8.38
C SER A 205 6.78 8.51 -7.23
N PRO A 206 6.45 9.80 -7.02
CA PRO A 206 7.01 10.56 -5.90
C PRO A 206 6.72 9.93 -4.53
N ALA A 207 5.54 9.31 -4.35
CA ALA A 207 5.17 8.63 -3.11
C ALA A 207 6.10 7.45 -2.82
N MET A 208 6.31 6.55 -3.79
CA MET A 208 7.17 5.37 -3.59
C MET A 208 8.64 5.76 -3.37
N LEU A 209 9.10 6.77 -4.11
CA LEU A 209 10.44 7.33 -3.96
C LEU A 209 10.67 7.92 -2.56
N PHE A 210 9.67 8.60 -2.01
CA PHE A 210 9.72 9.13 -0.65
C PHE A 210 9.62 8.00 0.39
N TYR A 211 8.68 7.07 0.19
CA TYR A 211 8.41 5.99 1.12
C TYR A 211 9.61 5.06 1.35
N LEU A 212 10.38 4.75 0.31
CA LEU A 212 11.55 3.87 0.39
C LEU A 212 12.87 4.60 0.65
N ASP A 213 12.78 5.91 0.95
CA ASP A 213 13.93 6.81 1.15
C ASP A 213 14.88 6.85 -0.05
N ASN A 214 14.41 6.47 -1.24
CA ASN A 214 15.21 6.44 -2.47
C ASN A 214 15.67 7.82 -2.92
N TRP A 215 14.90 8.85 -2.58
CA TRP A 215 15.29 10.24 -2.82
C TRP A 215 16.60 10.61 -2.10
N GLU A 216 17.06 9.80 -1.13
CA GLU A 216 18.34 9.93 -0.45
C GLU A 216 19.49 9.16 -1.14
N SER A 217 19.25 8.40 -2.22
CA SER A 217 20.31 7.67 -2.94
C SER A 217 21.35 8.61 -3.56
N VAL A 218 22.63 8.25 -3.45
CA VAL A 218 23.75 9.03 -3.98
C VAL A 218 24.69 8.10 -4.76
N ALA A 219 24.83 8.35 -6.07
CA ALA A 219 25.78 7.63 -6.91
C ALA A 219 27.22 7.74 -6.35
N PRO A 220 28.03 6.67 -6.41
CA PRO A 220 29.40 6.70 -5.91
C PRO A 220 30.21 7.83 -6.56
N GLY A 221 30.81 8.70 -5.73
CA GLY A 221 31.57 9.87 -6.21
C GLY A 221 30.73 11.10 -6.56
N SER A 222 29.39 11.01 -6.49
CA SER A 222 28.51 12.17 -6.62
C SER A 222 28.27 12.84 -5.25
N VAL A 223 28.03 14.15 -5.28
CA VAL A 223 27.69 14.94 -4.10
C VAL A 223 26.26 15.44 -4.30
N PRO A 224 25.29 15.04 -3.45
CA PRO A 224 23.89 15.36 -3.72
C PRO A 224 23.68 16.89 -3.72
N PRO A 225 22.70 17.41 -4.48
CA PRO A 225 22.47 18.85 -4.62
C PRO A 225 22.25 19.58 -3.28
N ALA A 226 21.73 18.88 -2.27
CA ALA A 226 21.62 19.41 -0.92
C ALA A 226 22.98 19.77 -0.29
N ALA A 227 24.04 18.99 -0.56
CA ALA A 227 25.42 19.35 -0.17
C ALA A 227 25.97 20.53 -0.97
N MET A 228 25.59 20.67 -2.24
CA MET A 228 25.90 21.89 -3.01
C MET A 228 25.18 23.12 -2.46
N ARG A 229 23.95 22.99 -1.93
CA ARG A 229 23.23 24.09 -1.26
C ARG A 229 23.87 24.51 0.06
N VAL A 230 24.45 23.57 0.82
CA VAL A 230 25.32 23.88 1.97
C VAL A 230 26.59 24.61 1.52
N ARG A 231 27.09 24.31 0.31
CA ARG A 231 28.21 25.00 -0.35
C ARG A 231 27.86 26.38 -0.91
N ALA A 232 26.58 26.66 -1.20
CA ALA A 232 26.13 27.81 -1.98
C ALA A 232 25.33 28.87 -1.18
N ARG A 233 25.28 28.81 0.15
CA ARG A 233 24.73 29.89 0.98
C ARG A 233 25.85 30.68 1.66
N PRO A 234 26.26 31.85 1.14
CA PRO A 234 26.59 32.95 2.04
C PRO A 234 25.31 33.32 2.76
N LEU A 235 25.31 33.20 4.09
CA LEU A 235 24.17 33.43 4.95
C LEU A 235 23.93 34.96 5.06
N LEU A 236 23.35 35.59 4.03
CA LEU A 236 22.93 36.98 4.09
C LEU A 236 21.54 37.23 3.48
N GLY A 237 20.67 37.78 4.32
CA GLY A 237 19.27 38.16 4.10
C GLY A 237 18.37 37.42 5.09
N ARG A 238 18.07 37.90 6.31
CA ARG A 238 17.93 39.28 6.80
C ARG A 238 17.96 39.23 8.35
N ARG A 239 18.66 40.17 9.01
CA ARG A 239 18.59 40.35 10.49
C ARG A 239 17.27 41.03 10.87
N PRO A 240 16.76 40.78 12.09
CA PRO A 240 16.82 41.86 13.08
C PRO A 240 17.50 41.43 14.38
N ALA A 241 18.07 42.43 15.05
CA ALA A 241 18.91 42.32 16.24
C ALA A 241 18.08 42.01 17.50
N VAL A 242 18.60 41.13 18.39
CA VAL A 242 19.03 41.43 19.78
C VAL A 242 19.94 40.26 20.25
N PHE A 243 21.17 40.59 20.67
CA PHE A 243 22.15 39.79 21.43
C PHE A 243 22.14 38.24 21.35
N SER A 244 22.95 37.70 20.45
CA SER A 244 23.87 36.57 20.71
C SER A 244 24.91 36.54 19.59
N LEU A 245 26.18 36.38 19.95
CA LEU A 245 27.34 36.48 19.06
C LEU A 245 27.22 35.52 17.85
N PRO A 246 27.78 35.86 16.67
CA PRO A 246 28.00 34.86 15.63
C PRO A 246 28.99 33.81 16.17
N PRO A 247 28.94 32.53 15.74
CA PRO A 247 30.06 31.62 16.01
C PRO A 247 31.29 32.21 15.31
N ARG A 248 32.17 32.82 16.10
CA ARG A 248 33.38 33.53 15.66
C ARG A 248 34.51 32.58 15.28
N ASP A 249 34.35 31.29 15.51
CA ASP A 249 35.40 30.30 15.33
C ASP A 249 35.21 29.53 14.00
N PRO A 250 36.15 29.67 13.04
CA PRO A 250 36.20 28.85 11.83
C PRO A 250 36.16 27.35 12.13
N ALA A 251 36.72 26.91 13.27
CA ALA A 251 36.74 25.51 13.67
C ALA A 251 35.34 24.99 14.05
N GLU A 252 34.47 25.81 14.63
CA GLU A 252 33.08 25.43 14.91
C GLU A 252 32.25 25.30 13.63
N GLN A 253 32.50 26.17 12.65
CA GLN A 253 31.86 26.12 11.34
C GLN A 253 32.30 24.88 10.56
N ASP A 254 33.60 24.55 10.59
CA ASP A 254 34.12 23.34 9.98
C ASP A 254 33.66 22.07 10.72
N SER A 255 33.50 22.10 12.04
CA SER A 255 32.91 21.00 12.80
C SER A 255 31.43 20.78 12.47
N MET A 256 30.64 21.86 12.36
CA MET A 256 29.25 21.77 11.90
C MET A 256 29.15 21.26 10.46
N ARG A 257 30.05 21.69 9.60
CA ARG A 257 30.17 21.22 8.22
C ARG A 257 30.55 19.74 8.15
N GLN A 258 31.55 19.30 8.89
CA GLN A 258 31.97 17.90 8.96
C GLN A 258 30.85 17.02 9.51
N ARG A 259 30.14 17.47 10.55
CA ARG A 259 28.95 16.78 11.07
C ARG A 259 27.82 16.70 10.05
N ALA A 260 27.61 17.76 9.26
CA ALA A 260 26.63 17.75 8.18
C ALA A 260 27.03 16.77 7.08
N LEU A 261 28.31 16.74 6.67
CA LEU A 261 28.88 15.81 5.67
C LEU A 261 28.86 14.34 6.14
N GLN A 262 29.10 14.10 7.43
CA GLN A 262 29.04 12.77 8.04
C GLN A 262 27.61 12.23 8.16
N ARG A 263 26.61 13.12 8.26
CA ARG A 263 25.18 12.75 8.31
C ARG A 263 24.56 12.58 6.92
N MET A 264 25.32 12.78 5.85
CA MET A 264 24.79 12.64 4.50
C MET A 264 24.70 11.16 4.12
N PRO A 265 23.67 10.77 3.35
CA PRO A 265 23.63 9.46 2.73
C PRO A 265 24.92 9.26 1.93
N GLN A 266 25.66 8.21 2.24
CA GLN A 266 26.90 7.86 1.55
C GLN A 266 26.66 6.53 0.85
N GLY A 267 26.39 6.60 -0.45
CA GLY A 267 26.21 5.44 -1.31
C GLY A 267 24.80 5.26 -1.84
N ILE A 268 24.66 4.20 -2.64
CA ILE A 268 23.43 3.84 -3.33
C ILE A 268 22.44 3.31 -2.29
N ASN A 269 21.20 3.82 -2.32
CA ASN A 269 20.14 3.26 -1.49
C ASN A 269 19.62 1.96 -2.12
N GLU A 270 19.91 0.82 -1.47
CA GLU A 270 19.45 -0.49 -1.92
C GLU A 270 18.01 -0.82 -1.53
N ASN A 271 17.37 -0.05 -0.64
CA ASN A 271 16.03 -0.37 -0.13
C ASN A 271 15.05 -0.65 -1.26
N TYR A 272 15.11 0.13 -2.34
CA TYR A 272 14.21 -0.08 -3.47
C TYR A 272 14.54 -1.26 -4.36
N ALA A 273 15.82 -1.51 -4.62
CA ALA A 273 16.21 -2.71 -5.34
C ALA A 273 15.83 -3.97 -4.56
N ARG A 274 15.96 -3.89 -3.23
CA ARG A 274 15.52 -4.92 -2.30
C ARG A 274 14.01 -5.09 -2.35
N GLU A 275 13.23 -4.03 -2.16
CA GLU A 275 11.77 -4.08 -2.18
C GLU A 275 11.23 -4.56 -3.53
N LEU A 276 11.83 -4.13 -4.65
CA LEU A 276 11.49 -4.65 -5.97
C LEU A 276 11.66 -6.16 -6.04
N LEU A 277 12.85 -6.67 -5.67
CA LEU A 277 13.16 -8.10 -5.75
C LEU A 277 12.36 -8.92 -4.73
N GLU A 278 12.32 -8.47 -3.48
CA GLU A 278 11.74 -9.19 -2.33
C GLU A 278 10.21 -9.15 -2.32
N LEU A 279 9.61 -7.99 -2.59
CA LEU A 279 8.20 -7.78 -2.30
C LEU A 279 7.35 -7.65 -3.56
N HIS A 280 7.93 -7.21 -4.68
CA HIS A 280 7.15 -6.91 -5.87
C HIS A 280 7.39 -7.87 -7.04
N THR A 281 8.48 -8.66 -7.06
CA THR A 281 8.77 -9.56 -8.19
C THR A 281 9.09 -11.00 -7.80
N LEU A 282 10.16 -11.26 -7.05
CA LEU A 282 10.69 -12.63 -6.87
C LEU A 282 10.28 -13.27 -5.54
N GLY A 283 9.85 -12.45 -4.56
CA GLY A 283 9.57 -12.94 -3.21
C GLY A 283 10.85 -13.03 -2.37
N VAL A 284 10.68 -13.11 -1.05
CA VAL A 284 11.76 -13.23 -0.06
C VAL A 284 12.63 -14.48 -0.31
N ASP A 285 12.03 -15.55 -0.85
CA ASP A 285 12.71 -16.81 -1.19
C ASP A 285 13.09 -16.92 -2.68
N GLY A 286 13.03 -15.80 -3.42
CA GLY A 286 13.22 -15.74 -4.88
C GLY A 286 14.63 -15.99 -5.41
N GLY A 287 15.59 -16.33 -4.54
CA GLY A 287 16.95 -16.72 -4.91
C GLY A 287 17.85 -15.59 -5.41
N TYR A 288 17.49 -14.31 -5.18
CA TYR A 288 18.38 -13.18 -5.47
C TYR A 288 19.43 -13.02 -4.35
N THR A 289 20.55 -12.38 -4.68
CA THR A 289 21.66 -12.16 -3.72
C THR A 289 21.81 -10.67 -3.43
N SER A 290 22.61 -10.32 -2.41
CA SER A 290 23.02 -8.91 -2.20
C SER A 290 23.69 -8.29 -3.42
N GLY A 291 24.37 -9.08 -4.26
CA GLY A 291 24.91 -8.58 -5.54
C GLY A 291 23.81 -8.21 -6.54
N SER A 292 22.66 -8.87 -6.48
CA SER A 292 21.49 -8.59 -7.33
C SER A 292 20.81 -7.27 -6.93
N THR A 293 20.75 -6.94 -5.64
CA THR A 293 20.20 -5.67 -5.15
C THR A 293 21.07 -4.49 -5.57
N GLU A 294 22.39 -4.58 -5.37
CA GLU A 294 23.34 -3.55 -5.80
C GLU A 294 23.34 -3.31 -7.31
N ALA A 295 23.21 -4.37 -8.12
CA ALA A 295 23.17 -4.27 -9.57
C ALA A 295 21.90 -3.57 -10.07
N MET A 296 20.74 -3.90 -9.47
CA MET A 296 19.47 -3.26 -9.81
C MET A 296 19.41 -1.80 -9.35
N ALA A 297 19.96 -1.49 -8.18
CA ALA A 297 20.02 -0.11 -7.71
C ALA A 297 20.86 0.80 -8.64
N ARG A 298 21.96 0.26 -9.21
CA ARG A 298 22.81 0.97 -10.19
C ARG A 298 22.14 1.21 -11.55
N THR A 299 21.29 0.30 -12.03
CA THR A 299 20.67 0.41 -13.35
C THR A 299 19.66 1.56 -13.43
N ARG A 300 19.04 1.91 -12.30
CA ARG A 300 18.11 3.04 -12.22
C ARG A 300 18.83 4.40 -12.27
N GLU A 301 19.93 4.57 -11.55
CA GLU A 301 20.70 5.83 -11.56
C GLU A 301 21.34 6.13 -12.93
N SER A 302 21.54 5.11 -13.77
CA SER A 302 22.04 5.29 -15.14
C SER A 302 20.93 5.66 -16.14
N ALA A 303 19.66 5.57 -15.75
CA ALA A 303 18.49 5.86 -16.58
C ALA A 303 17.76 7.17 -16.20
N SER A 304 18.17 7.84 -15.11
CA SER A 304 17.66 9.14 -14.65
C SER A 304 18.63 10.28 -14.98
#